data_AF-A0A168KFM4-F1
#
_entry.id   AF-A0A168KFM4-F1
#
_cell.length_a   1.000
_cell.length_b   1.000
_cell.length_c   1.000
_cell.angle_alpha   90.00
_cell.angle_beta   90.00
_cell.angle_gamma   90.00
#
_symmetry.space_group_name_H-M   'P 1'
#
loop_
_entity.id
_entity.type
_entity.pdbx_description
1 polymer ?
#
loop_
_entity_poly.entity_id
_entity_poly.type
_entity_poly.pdbx_seq_one_letter_code
_entity_poly.pdbx_strand_id
1 'polypeptide(L)'
;MTEAVIPLDTTTHPTEDTLVNNEHMLKEFRDLFDPGKSYPTLASLRSEIASFGQKHNIVMSIKNSNFRSVHLWCKHAGVYTKTERKPKKPAVNSTTNKVVKPRKKSTQRTDCQCFIKAKSINDIWVIERSQGEHNHIIPRNKTVYSAHRRQSEQTKDLILQLLKSGQKVNSILEYLHMIGISNIIKKDIENLQQYFRRADRLTVKKEGEFKQLPNHQDTSTVATLPIVIPNLAPPDTSNSHHHHQFTFVEQKNILY
;
A
#
# COMPACT_ATOMS: atom_id res chain seq x y z
N MET A 1 14.53 6.72 53.31
CA MET A 1 14.62 6.41 51.87
C MET A 1 13.41 7.02 51.20
N THR A 2 13.56 8.21 50.65
CA THR A 2 12.49 9.01 50.04
C THR A 2 12.55 8.83 48.53
N GLU A 3 11.49 8.28 47.95
CA GLU A 3 11.34 8.15 46.49
C GLU A 3 11.11 9.53 45.87
N ALA A 4 12.01 9.91 44.96
CA ALA A 4 11.86 11.11 44.15
C ALA A 4 10.85 10.86 43.03
N VAL A 5 9.69 11.50 43.11
CA VAL A 5 8.71 11.60 42.02
C VAL A 5 9.26 12.58 40.99
N ILE A 6 9.65 12.09 39.82
CA ILE A 6 10.03 12.90 38.67
C ILE A 6 8.73 13.34 37.95
N PRO A 7 8.44 14.65 37.81
CA PRO A 7 7.29 15.10 37.04
C PRO A 7 7.51 14.86 35.55
N LEU A 8 6.52 14.24 34.90
CA LEU A 8 6.48 14.04 33.45
C LEU A 8 5.99 15.33 32.79
N ASP A 9 6.89 16.27 32.55
CA ASP A 9 6.56 17.52 31.89
C ASP A 9 6.40 17.28 30.38
N THR A 10 5.15 17.23 29.93
CA THR A 10 4.79 16.96 28.53
C THR A 10 4.28 18.26 27.90
N THR A 11 5.14 19.26 27.76
CA THR A 11 4.83 20.47 27.00
C THR A 11 6.06 20.92 26.24
N THR A 12 6.42 20.18 25.20
CA THR A 12 7.34 20.66 24.16
C THR A 12 6.65 21.80 23.40
N HIS A 13 7.01 23.03 23.73
CA HIS A 13 6.71 24.21 22.91
C HIS A 13 7.26 24.01 21.49
N PRO A 14 6.47 24.27 20.43
CA PRO A 14 6.97 24.23 19.06
C PRO A 14 8.02 25.33 18.86
N THR A 15 9.19 24.98 18.33
CA THR A 15 10.25 25.94 17.98
C THR A 15 9.79 26.87 16.85
N GLU A 16 10.34 28.09 16.76
CA GLU A 16 10.02 29.07 15.70
C GLU A 16 10.13 28.49 14.28
N ASP A 17 11.17 27.68 14.02
CA ASP A 17 11.34 26.97 12.75
C ASP A 17 10.16 26.03 12.41
N THR A 18 9.51 25.46 13.43
CA THR A 18 8.35 24.58 13.25
C THR A 18 7.10 25.39 12.90
N LEU A 19 6.98 26.61 13.43
CA LEU A 19 5.85 27.51 13.18
C LEU A 19 5.90 28.07 11.75
N VAL A 20 7.06 28.57 11.31
CA VAL A 20 7.25 29.13 9.94
C VAL A 20 7.02 28.07 8.85
N ASN A 21 7.48 26.85 9.08
CA ASN A 21 7.28 25.74 8.14
C ASN A 21 5.79 25.34 8.01
N ASN A 22 5.01 25.46 9.10
CA ASN A 22 3.59 25.16 9.06
C ASN A 22 2.80 26.20 8.27
N GLU A 23 3.12 27.49 8.38
CA GLU A 23 2.43 28.54 7.64
C GLU A 23 2.66 28.43 6.12
N HIS A 24 3.90 28.17 5.71
CA HIS A 24 4.22 27.94 4.30
C HIS A 24 3.49 26.70 3.75
N MET A 25 3.46 25.59 4.51
CA MET A 25 2.72 24.38 4.14
C MET A 25 1.23 24.67 3.98
N LEU A 26 0.62 25.42 4.91
CA LEU A 26 -0.81 25.77 4.85
C LEU A 26 -1.12 26.70 3.67
N LYS A 27 -0.23 27.64 3.35
CA LYS A 27 -0.38 28.49 2.17
C LYS A 27 -0.37 27.66 0.89
N GLU A 28 0.60 26.78 0.73
CA GLU A 28 0.66 25.88 -0.43
C GLU A 28 -0.56 24.95 -0.50
N PHE A 29 -1.03 24.45 0.65
CA PHE A 29 -2.26 23.65 0.70
C PHE A 29 -3.46 24.42 0.16
N ARG A 30 -3.65 25.68 0.58
CA ARG A 30 -4.74 26.54 0.08
C ARG A 30 -4.60 26.82 -1.41
N ASP A 31 -3.40 27.17 -1.85
CA ASP A 31 -3.11 27.46 -3.26
C ASP A 31 -3.47 26.27 -4.19
N LEU A 32 -3.31 25.04 -3.70
CA LEU A 32 -3.64 23.81 -4.43
C LEU A 32 -5.11 23.37 -4.24
N PHE A 33 -5.62 23.38 -3.00
CA PHE A 33 -6.83 22.67 -2.62
C PHE A 33 -7.95 23.56 -2.08
N ASP A 34 -7.93 24.87 -2.30
CA ASP A 34 -9.05 25.72 -1.91
C ASP A 34 -10.35 25.37 -2.69
N PRO A 35 -11.53 25.59 -2.09
CA PRO A 35 -12.81 25.38 -2.76
C PRO A 35 -12.88 26.07 -4.12
N GLY A 36 -13.33 25.34 -5.14
CA GLY A 36 -13.41 25.82 -6.52
C GLY A 36 -12.20 25.47 -7.39
N LYS A 37 -11.07 25.03 -6.81
CA LYS A 37 -9.96 24.49 -7.59
C LYS A 37 -10.40 23.26 -8.37
N SER A 38 -9.96 23.16 -9.63
CA SER A 38 -10.41 22.13 -10.55
C SER A 38 -9.24 21.34 -11.14
N TYR A 39 -9.47 20.05 -11.32
CA TYR A 39 -8.52 19.09 -11.85
C TYR A 39 -9.17 18.34 -13.01
N PRO A 40 -8.50 18.19 -14.18
CA PRO A 40 -9.08 17.54 -15.34
C PRO A 40 -9.52 16.11 -15.07
N THR A 41 -8.79 15.39 -14.22
CA THR A 41 -9.07 13.98 -13.90
C THR A 41 -8.83 13.69 -12.42
N LEU A 42 -9.44 12.61 -11.93
CA LEU A 42 -9.15 12.11 -10.58
C LEU A 42 -7.67 11.73 -10.41
N ALA A 43 -7.02 11.27 -11.49
CA ALA A 43 -5.59 10.93 -11.47
C ALA A 43 -4.72 12.18 -11.26
N SER A 44 -5.06 13.31 -11.91
CA SER A 44 -4.36 14.58 -11.70
C SER A 44 -4.50 15.09 -10.27
N LEU A 45 -5.73 15.05 -9.70
CA LEU A 45 -5.96 15.40 -8.30
C LEU A 45 -5.15 14.53 -7.34
N ARG A 46 -5.13 13.21 -7.58
CA ARG A 46 -4.35 12.25 -6.77
C ARG A 46 -2.86 12.55 -6.82
N SER A 47 -2.34 12.77 -8.02
CA SER A 47 -0.92 13.08 -8.24
C SER A 47 -0.50 14.38 -7.53
N GLU A 48 -1.36 15.40 -7.53
CA GLU A 48 -1.11 16.66 -6.82
C GLU A 48 -1.07 16.43 -5.30
N ILE A 49 -2.04 15.69 -4.77
CA ILE A 49 -2.11 15.33 -3.34
C ILE A 49 -0.91 14.49 -2.93
N ALA A 50 -0.48 13.56 -3.77
CA ALA A 50 0.70 12.73 -3.52
C ALA A 50 1.98 13.54 -3.52
N SER A 51 2.12 14.48 -4.46
CA SER A 51 3.28 15.39 -4.54
C SER A 51 3.35 16.28 -3.30
N PHE A 52 2.22 16.89 -2.92
CA PHE A 52 2.09 17.66 -1.68
C PHE A 52 2.45 16.81 -0.45
N GLY A 53 1.90 15.60 -0.37
CA GLY A 53 2.15 14.66 0.71
C GLY A 53 3.62 14.24 0.80
N GLN A 54 4.30 14.00 -0.31
CA GLN A 54 5.73 13.67 -0.34
C GLN A 54 6.62 14.84 0.07
N LYS A 55 6.25 16.06 -0.32
CA LYS A 55 6.97 17.30 0.02
C LYS A 55 6.90 17.57 1.52
N HIS A 56 5.71 17.51 2.09
CA HIS A 56 5.45 17.86 3.50
C HIS A 56 5.41 16.66 4.45
N ASN A 57 5.69 15.45 3.96
CA ASN A 57 5.59 14.18 4.71
C ASN A 57 4.19 13.96 5.33
N ILE A 58 3.15 14.30 4.58
CA ILE A 58 1.75 14.13 4.96
C ILE A 58 1.17 12.95 4.18
N VAL A 59 0.44 12.07 4.86
CA VAL A 59 -0.27 10.96 4.22
C VAL A 59 -1.76 11.15 4.33
N MET A 60 -2.39 11.26 3.16
CA MET A 60 -3.84 11.27 3.02
C MET A 60 -4.36 9.85 2.74
N SER A 61 -5.46 9.49 3.39
CA SER A 61 -6.18 8.23 3.20
C SER A 61 -7.55 8.52 2.60
N ILE A 62 -8.11 7.57 1.86
CA ILE A 62 -9.49 7.66 1.38
C ILE A 62 -10.40 7.39 2.57
N LYS A 63 -11.29 8.34 2.89
CA LYS A 63 -12.39 8.12 3.83
C LYS A 63 -13.57 7.46 3.12
N ASN A 64 -13.98 8.05 2.01
CA ASN A 64 -14.95 7.47 1.09
C ASN A 64 -14.65 7.93 -0.34
N SER A 65 -15.08 7.13 -1.30
CA SER A 65 -14.97 7.46 -2.72
C SER A 65 -16.10 6.80 -3.46
N ASN A 66 -16.64 7.49 -4.44
CA ASN A 66 -17.53 6.95 -5.45
C ASN A 66 -17.15 7.56 -6.81
N PHE A 67 -17.88 7.22 -7.86
CA PHE A 67 -17.61 7.70 -9.21
C PHE A 67 -17.77 9.23 -9.38
N ARG A 68 -18.49 9.92 -8.47
CA ARG A 68 -18.76 11.37 -8.52
C ARG A 68 -18.07 12.18 -7.42
N SER A 69 -17.40 11.55 -6.46
CA SER A 69 -16.86 12.25 -5.30
C SER A 69 -15.78 11.44 -4.59
N VAL A 70 -14.85 12.15 -3.98
CA VAL A 70 -13.78 11.58 -3.17
C VAL A 70 -13.62 12.42 -1.92
N HIS A 71 -13.52 11.77 -0.77
CA HIS A 71 -13.19 12.38 0.51
C HIS A 71 -11.91 11.75 1.01
N LEU A 72 -10.87 12.57 1.06
CA LEU A 72 -9.60 12.25 1.65
C LEU A 72 -9.48 12.89 3.03
N TRP A 73 -8.82 12.20 3.94
CA TRP A 73 -8.47 12.74 5.25
C TRP A 73 -7.06 12.35 5.65
N CYS A 74 -6.49 13.06 6.61
CA CYS A 74 -5.19 12.70 7.16
C CYS A 74 -5.22 11.26 7.72
N LYS A 75 -4.10 10.53 7.61
CA LYS A 75 -3.93 9.20 8.21
C LYS A 75 -4.23 9.17 9.73
N HIS A 76 -4.00 10.28 10.41
CA HIS A 76 -4.24 10.46 11.84
C HIS A 76 -5.70 10.87 12.16
N ALA A 77 -6.56 10.99 11.14
CA ALA A 77 -7.95 11.40 11.31
C ALA A 77 -8.84 10.34 11.99
N GLY A 78 -9.90 10.86 12.60
CA GLY A 78 -10.94 10.10 13.30
C GLY A 78 -10.49 9.53 14.64
N VAL A 79 -11.46 9.02 15.38
CA VAL A 79 -11.24 8.32 16.65
C VAL A 79 -11.31 6.82 16.40
N TYR A 80 -10.53 6.02 17.13
CA TYR A 80 -10.75 4.58 17.15
C TYR A 80 -11.96 4.30 18.05
N THR A 81 -13.07 3.83 17.48
CA THR A 81 -14.13 3.25 18.29
C THR A 81 -13.56 1.97 18.89
N LYS A 82 -13.41 1.96 20.23
CA LYS A 82 -13.17 0.70 20.95
C LYS A 82 -14.40 -0.17 20.70
N THR A 83 -14.41 -0.92 19.61
CA THR A 83 -15.18 -2.15 19.60
C THR A 83 -14.61 -2.94 20.77
N GLU A 84 -15.44 -3.21 21.77
CA GLU A 84 -15.10 -4.04 22.92
C GLU A 84 -14.74 -5.43 22.43
N ARG A 85 -13.54 -5.57 21.86
CA ARG A 85 -12.96 -6.85 21.52
C ARG A 85 -12.60 -7.44 22.86
N LYS A 86 -13.42 -8.39 23.31
CA LYS A 86 -13.17 -9.24 24.48
C LYS A 86 -11.66 -9.52 24.53
N PRO A 87 -11.00 -9.32 25.69
CA PRO A 87 -9.57 -9.54 25.79
C PRO A 87 -9.25 -10.93 25.25
N LYS A 88 -8.51 -10.99 24.14
CA LYS A 88 -8.04 -12.27 23.61
C LYS A 88 -7.12 -12.85 24.67
N LYS A 89 -7.57 -13.92 25.35
CA LYS A 89 -6.72 -14.73 26.23
C LYS A 89 -5.43 -15.06 25.47
N PRO A 90 -4.27 -15.06 26.13
CA PRO A 90 -3.01 -15.40 25.48
C PRO A 90 -3.17 -16.78 24.82
N ALA A 91 -3.02 -16.84 23.50
CA ALA A 91 -3.03 -18.09 22.78
C ALA A 91 -1.71 -18.82 23.08
N VAL A 92 -1.80 -20.02 23.64
CA VAL A 92 -0.67 -20.92 23.75
C VAL A 92 -0.43 -21.49 22.35
N ASN A 93 0.78 -21.29 21.84
CA ASN A 93 1.14 -21.80 20.52
C ASN A 93 1.43 -23.31 20.66
N SER A 94 0.54 -24.17 20.14
CA SER A 94 0.55 -25.64 20.37
C SER A 94 1.85 -26.34 19.98
N THR A 95 2.68 -25.72 19.13
CA THR A 95 3.95 -26.28 18.67
C THR A 95 5.16 -25.86 19.52
N THR A 96 5.04 -24.82 20.37
CA THR A 96 6.20 -24.26 21.09
C THR A 96 5.96 -23.98 22.58
N ASN A 97 4.75 -24.19 23.10
CA ASN A 97 4.36 -23.86 24.48
C ASN A 97 4.69 -22.42 24.92
N LYS A 98 4.98 -21.52 23.98
CA LYS A 98 5.30 -20.12 24.28
C LYS A 98 4.01 -19.31 24.34
N VAL A 99 3.82 -18.63 25.47
CA VAL A 99 2.76 -17.63 25.68
C VAL A 99 3.01 -16.46 24.73
N VAL A 100 2.22 -16.35 23.66
CA VAL A 100 2.33 -15.22 22.74
C VAL A 100 1.66 -14.00 23.39
N LYS A 101 2.48 -13.08 23.91
CA LYS A 101 1.97 -11.82 24.46
C LYS A 101 1.19 -11.06 23.39
N PRO A 102 -0.01 -10.55 23.70
CA PRO A 102 -0.76 -9.73 22.76
C PRO A 102 0.04 -8.48 22.42
N ARG A 103 0.19 -8.19 21.13
CA ARG A 103 0.87 -6.98 20.66
C ARG A 103 0.09 -5.76 21.14
N LYS A 104 0.68 -4.97 22.04
CA LYS A 104 0.18 -3.62 22.36
C LYS A 104 0.20 -2.80 21.07
N LYS A 105 -0.97 -2.35 20.62
CA LYS A 105 -1.09 -1.40 19.51
C LYS A 105 -1.54 -0.09 20.11
N SER A 106 -0.62 0.85 20.35
CA SER A 106 -1.03 2.25 20.55
C SER A 106 -1.59 2.76 19.23
N THR A 107 -2.71 3.47 19.28
CA THR A 107 -3.34 4.02 18.08
C THR A 107 -2.56 5.24 17.63
N GLN A 108 -2.37 5.39 16.32
CA GLN A 108 -1.79 6.61 15.75
C GLN A 108 -2.86 7.69 15.47
N ARG A 109 -4.14 7.42 15.75
CA ARG A 109 -5.24 8.35 15.48
C ARG A 109 -5.31 9.45 16.55
N THR A 110 -5.37 10.70 16.12
CA THR A 110 -5.39 11.92 16.95
C THR A 110 -6.61 12.79 16.66
N ASP A 111 -7.61 12.25 15.97
CA ASP A 111 -8.78 13.00 15.51
C ASP A 111 -8.41 14.24 14.66
N CYS A 112 -7.41 14.07 13.79
CA CYS A 112 -6.98 15.12 12.87
C CYS A 112 -8.12 15.56 11.94
N GLN A 113 -8.31 16.89 11.83
CA GLN A 113 -9.34 17.50 10.99
C GLN A 113 -8.88 17.81 9.56
N CYS A 114 -7.62 17.54 9.20
CA CYS A 114 -7.17 17.76 7.83
C CYS A 114 -7.91 16.85 6.83
N PHE A 115 -8.57 17.44 5.84
CA PHE A 115 -9.31 16.73 4.80
C PHE A 115 -9.34 17.48 3.46
N ILE A 116 -9.61 16.73 2.40
CA ILE A 116 -9.91 17.25 1.06
C ILE A 116 -11.16 16.52 0.57
N LYS A 117 -12.19 17.26 0.15
CA LYS A 117 -13.40 16.72 -0.44
C LYS A 117 -13.57 17.30 -1.83
N ALA A 118 -13.63 16.43 -2.83
CA ALA A 118 -13.81 16.82 -4.22
C ALA A 118 -14.99 16.08 -4.86
N LYS A 119 -15.60 16.70 -5.87
CA LYS A 119 -16.72 16.15 -6.64
C LYS A 119 -16.44 16.30 -8.15
N SER A 120 -16.91 15.33 -8.92
CA SER A 120 -16.91 15.40 -10.38
C SER A 120 -18.13 16.20 -10.85
N ILE A 121 -17.89 17.27 -11.61
CA ILE A 121 -18.88 18.12 -12.25
C ILE A 121 -18.50 18.22 -13.72
N ASN A 122 -19.36 17.75 -14.62
CA ASN A 122 -19.09 17.75 -16.07
C ASN A 122 -17.71 17.13 -16.40
N ASP A 123 -17.43 15.97 -15.80
CA ASP A 123 -16.17 15.21 -15.91
C ASP A 123 -14.90 15.91 -15.39
N ILE A 124 -15.03 17.09 -14.76
CA ILE A 124 -13.95 17.82 -14.10
C ILE A 124 -14.07 17.62 -12.58
N TRP A 125 -12.94 17.36 -11.92
CA TRP A 125 -12.89 17.19 -10.47
C TRP A 125 -12.68 18.53 -9.77
N VAL A 126 -13.68 18.99 -9.05
CA VAL A 126 -13.67 20.28 -8.34
C VAL A 126 -13.59 20.05 -6.84
N ILE A 127 -12.71 20.79 -6.16
CA ILE A 127 -12.65 20.79 -4.70
C ILE A 127 -13.90 21.48 -4.16
N GLU A 128 -14.68 20.75 -3.37
CA GLU A 128 -15.88 21.24 -2.72
C GLU A 128 -15.55 21.89 -1.38
N ARG A 129 -14.72 21.23 -0.56
CA ARG A 129 -14.28 21.67 0.76
C ARG A 129 -12.91 21.09 1.08
N SER A 130 -12.12 21.81 1.86
CA SER A 130 -10.82 21.36 2.32
C SER A 130 -10.48 22.01 3.68
N GLN A 131 -9.62 21.35 4.44
CA GLN A 131 -9.00 21.86 5.67
C GLN A 131 -7.58 21.34 5.72
N GLY A 132 -6.59 22.22 5.80
CA GLY A 132 -5.17 21.87 5.80
C GLY A 132 -4.52 21.73 7.18
N GLU A 133 -5.20 22.17 8.23
CA GLU A 133 -4.62 22.20 9.58
C GLU A 133 -4.50 20.81 10.21
N HIS A 134 -3.33 20.56 10.80
CA HIS A 134 -3.01 19.35 11.54
C HIS A 134 -2.93 19.62 13.03
N ASN A 135 -3.63 18.81 13.83
CA ASN A 135 -3.57 18.85 15.30
C ASN A 135 -2.52 17.89 15.90
N HIS A 136 -1.59 17.41 15.07
CA HIS A 136 -0.54 16.48 15.47
C HIS A 136 0.78 16.88 14.81
N ILE A 137 1.88 16.45 15.42
CA ILE A 137 3.21 16.67 14.86
C ILE A 137 3.34 15.85 13.56
N ILE A 138 3.74 16.52 12.48
CA ILE A 138 4.10 15.86 11.23
C ILE A 138 5.56 15.37 11.37
N PRO A 139 5.83 14.06 11.22
CA PRO A 139 7.19 13.54 11.35
C PRO A 139 8.13 14.19 10.33
N ARG A 140 9.38 14.47 10.69
CA ARG A 140 10.39 14.93 9.72
C ARG A 140 10.92 13.80 8.84
N ASN A 141 10.94 12.58 9.38
CA ASN A 141 11.49 11.42 8.70
C ASN A 141 10.46 10.78 7.75
N LYS A 142 10.75 10.75 6.46
CA LYS A 142 9.90 10.15 5.40
C LYS A 142 9.70 8.65 5.58
N THR A 143 10.64 7.98 6.25
CA THR A 143 10.55 6.53 6.52
C THR A 143 9.49 6.18 7.56
N VAL A 144 8.84 7.14 8.22
CA VAL A 144 7.77 6.84 9.19
C VAL A 144 6.56 6.23 8.48
N TYR A 145 6.19 6.75 7.33
CA TYR A 145 5.01 6.31 6.60
C TYR A 145 5.36 5.31 5.50
N SER A 146 4.71 4.15 5.53
CA SER A 146 4.87 3.13 4.50
C SER A 146 4.51 3.62 3.10
N ALA A 147 3.61 4.60 2.98
CA ALA A 147 3.23 5.21 1.71
C ALA A 147 4.44 5.84 1.00
N HIS A 148 5.28 6.57 1.73
CA HIS A 148 6.49 7.20 1.19
C HIS A 148 7.69 6.26 1.06
N ARG A 149 7.61 5.05 1.65
CA ARG A 149 8.62 4.00 1.50
C ARG A 149 8.35 3.01 0.37
N ARG A 150 7.23 3.16 -0.36
CA ARG A 150 6.96 2.30 -1.52
C ARG A 150 8.05 2.53 -2.56
N GLN A 151 8.71 1.45 -2.93
CA GLN A 151 9.78 1.45 -3.93
C GLN A 151 9.19 1.25 -5.33
N SER A 152 9.88 1.77 -6.34
CA SER A 152 9.58 1.50 -7.75
C SER A 152 9.77 0.00 -8.05
N GLU A 153 9.17 -0.50 -9.13
CA GLU A 153 9.38 -1.90 -9.53
C GLU A 153 10.86 -2.18 -9.83
N GLN A 154 11.57 -1.25 -10.48
CA GLN A 154 13.00 -1.34 -10.75
C GLN A 154 13.84 -1.55 -9.47
N THR A 155 13.54 -0.79 -8.41
CA THR A 155 14.22 -0.95 -7.12
C THR A 155 13.87 -2.27 -6.45
N LYS A 156 12.63 -2.73 -6.56
CA LYS A 156 12.25 -4.06 -6.03
C LYS A 156 12.98 -5.17 -6.76
N ASP A 157 13.10 -5.09 -8.08
CA ASP A 157 13.82 -6.08 -8.90
C ASP A 157 15.31 -6.14 -8.52
N LEU A 158 15.93 -4.97 -8.32
CA LEU A 158 17.30 -4.88 -7.80
C LEU A 158 17.44 -5.55 -6.43
N ILE A 159 16.53 -5.26 -5.50
CA ILE A 159 16.52 -5.89 -4.16
C ILE A 159 16.39 -7.41 -4.30
N LEU A 160 15.51 -7.89 -5.18
CA LEU A 160 15.32 -9.32 -5.42
C LEU A 160 16.57 -9.98 -6.01
N GLN A 161 17.24 -9.33 -6.96
CA GLN A 161 18.48 -9.82 -7.53
C GLN A 161 19.58 -9.93 -6.47
N LEU A 162 19.73 -8.92 -5.62
CA LEU A 162 20.68 -8.94 -4.52
C LEU A 162 20.36 -10.04 -3.50
N LEU A 163 19.08 -10.23 -3.16
CA LEU A 163 18.65 -11.33 -2.29
C LEU A 163 18.93 -12.70 -2.88
N LYS A 164 18.73 -12.90 -4.20
CA LYS A 164 19.03 -14.16 -4.91
C LYS A 164 20.53 -14.45 -4.94
N SER A 165 21.37 -13.42 -5.02
CA SER A 165 22.83 -13.57 -4.93
C SER A 165 23.35 -13.89 -3.52
N GLY A 166 22.47 -14.00 -2.51
CA GLY A 166 22.84 -14.36 -1.14
C GLY A 166 23.30 -13.19 -0.28
N GLN A 167 23.14 -11.94 -0.73
CA GLN A 167 23.55 -10.76 0.03
C GLN A 167 22.74 -10.61 1.34
N LYS A 168 23.41 -10.18 2.40
CA LYS A 168 22.77 -9.92 3.69
C LYS A 168 21.92 -8.66 3.63
N VAL A 169 20.80 -8.66 4.35
CA VAL A 169 19.84 -7.54 4.37
C VAL A 169 20.49 -6.20 4.72
N ASN A 170 21.42 -6.16 5.68
CA ASN A 170 22.12 -4.92 6.04
C ASN A 170 23.00 -4.40 4.90
N SER A 171 23.75 -5.30 4.23
CA SER A 171 24.58 -4.93 3.08
C SER A 171 23.76 -4.41 1.90
N ILE A 172 22.57 -5.01 1.67
CA ILE A 172 21.62 -4.50 0.67
C ILE A 172 21.15 -3.10 1.06
N LEU A 173 20.79 -2.88 2.33
CA LEU A 173 20.33 -1.57 2.81
C LEU A 173 21.40 -0.49 2.62
N GLU A 174 22.65 -0.78 3.01
CA GLU A 174 23.79 0.12 2.83
C GLU A 174 24.02 0.44 1.35
N TYR A 175 23.98 -0.57 0.49
CA TYR A 175 24.10 -0.39 -0.96
C TYR A 175 22.99 0.49 -1.53
N LEU A 176 21.74 0.27 -1.13
CA LEU A 176 20.60 1.10 -1.56
C LEU A 176 20.77 2.55 -1.13
N HIS A 177 21.27 2.79 0.08
CA HIS A 177 21.56 4.14 0.55
C HIS A 177 22.68 4.80 -0.26
N MET A 178 23.73 4.06 -0.63
CA MET A 178 24.83 4.57 -1.46
C MET A 178 24.36 5.00 -2.85
N ILE A 179 23.40 4.30 -3.45
CA ILE A 179 22.82 4.68 -4.76
C ILE A 179 21.71 5.74 -4.65
N GLY A 180 21.50 6.32 -3.46
CA GLY A 180 20.55 7.41 -3.22
C GLY A 180 19.15 6.99 -2.77
N ILE A 181 18.88 5.70 -2.61
CA ILE A 181 17.57 5.18 -2.18
C ILE A 181 17.56 5.10 -0.64
N SER A 182 17.29 6.24 0.01
CA SER A 182 17.29 6.37 1.47
C SER A 182 15.92 6.19 2.13
N ASN A 183 14.84 6.13 1.35
CA ASN A 183 13.47 6.00 1.84
C ASN A 183 13.05 4.53 2.07
N ILE A 184 13.97 3.67 2.50
CA ILE A 184 13.73 2.26 2.75
C ILE A 184 14.23 1.87 4.14
N ILE A 185 13.53 0.95 4.80
CA ILE A 185 14.00 0.38 6.07
C ILE A 185 14.26 -1.11 5.94
N LYS A 186 15.12 -1.63 6.83
CA LYS A 186 15.42 -3.07 6.94
C LYS A 186 14.17 -3.96 6.87
N LYS A 187 13.09 -3.54 7.54
CA LYS A 187 11.82 -4.28 7.56
C LYS A 187 11.19 -4.44 6.18
N ASP A 188 11.35 -3.46 5.29
CA ASP A 188 10.77 -3.51 3.95
C ASP A 188 11.48 -4.57 3.09
N ILE A 189 12.82 -4.66 3.20
CA ILE A 189 13.62 -5.70 2.54
C ILE A 189 13.25 -7.10 3.08
N GLU A 190 13.10 -7.25 4.39
CA GLU A 190 12.65 -8.50 5.00
C GLU A 190 11.25 -8.92 4.52
N ASN A 191 10.33 -7.95 4.36
CA ASN A 191 8.99 -8.21 3.85
C ASN A 191 9.03 -8.68 2.38
N LEU A 192 9.87 -8.06 1.54
CA LEU A 192 10.08 -8.49 0.15
C LEU A 192 10.67 -9.89 0.08
N GLN A 193 11.68 -10.19 0.90
CA GLN A 193 12.26 -11.54 0.99
C GLN A 193 11.20 -12.57 1.41
N GLN A 194 10.36 -12.24 2.39
CA GLN A 194 9.29 -13.13 2.83
C GLN A 194 8.22 -13.32 1.74
N TYR A 195 7.86 -12.26 1.02
CA TYR A 195 6.93 -12.33 -0.10
C TYR A 195 7.44 -13.28 -1.19
N PHE A 196 8.71 -13.15 -1.56
CA PHE A 196 9.36 -14.01 -2.55
C PHE A 196 9.38 -15.49 -2.11
N ARG A 197 9.82 -15.78 -0.87
CA ARG A 197 9.80 -17.15 -0.33
C ARG A 197 8.40 -17.78 -0.30
N ARG A 198 7.35 -16.97 -0.16
CA ARG A 198 5.96 -17.47 -0.23
C ARG A 198 5.56 -17.74 -1.67
N ALA A 199 5.95 -16.89 -2.62
CA ALA A 199 5.70 -17.08 -4.04
C ALA A 199 6.34 -18.39 -4.54
N ASP A 200 7.61 -18.64 -4.22
CA ASP A 200 8.31 -19.88 -4.59
C ASP A 200 7.66 -21.14 -4.00
N ARG A 201 7.18 -21.06 -2.76
CA ARG A 201 6.47 -22.19 -2.14
C ARG A 201 5.12 -22.48 -2.81
N LEU A 202 4.48 -21.46 -3.38
CA LEU A 202 3.21 -21.62 -4.10
C LEU A 202 3.42 -22.16 -5.50
N THR A 203 4.53 -21.80 -6.18
CA THR A 203 4.89 -22.38 -7.48
C THR A 203 5.26 -23.86 -7.34
N VAL A 204 6.09 -24.22 -6.36
CA VAL A 204 6.48 -25.62 -6.10
C VAL A 204 5.27 -26.51 -5.73
N LYS A 205 4.26 -25.97 -5.03
CA LYS A 205 3.03 -26.72 -4.73
C LYS A 205 2.17 -26.99 -5.96
N LYS A 206 2.06 -26.02 -6.88
CA LYS A 206 1.31 -26.19 -8.13
C LYS A 206 1.97 -27.18 -9.08
N GLU A 207 3.30 -27.22 -9.10
CA GLU A 207 4.05 -28.22 -9.88
C GLU A 207 4.00 -29.62 -9.27
N GLY A 208 3.82 -29.72 -7.94
CA GLY A 208 3.63 -30.99 -7.22
C GLY A 208 2.26 -31.63 -7.41
N GLU A 209 1.19 -30.84 -7.61
CA GLU A 209 -0.17 -31.35 -7.85
C GLU A 209 -0.38 -31.91 -9.26
N PHE A 210 0.48 -31.58 -10.24
CA PHE A 210 0.40 -32.09 -11.61
C PHE A 210 1.13 -33.43 -11.84
N LYS A 211 1.70 -34.06 -10.80
CA LYS A 211 2.50 -35.30 -10.91
C LYS A 211 1.87 -36.56 -10.30
N GLN A 212 0.54 -36.61 -10.17
CA GLN A 212 -0.15 -37.87 -9.85
C GLN A 212 -1.35 -38.12 -10.77
N LEU A 213 -1.07 -38.64 -11.96
CA LEU A 213 -1.97 -39.54 -12.66
C LEU A 213 -1.31 -40.93 -12.63
N PRO A 214 -1.95 -41.95 -12.05
CA PRO A 214 -1.37 -43.29 -11.98
C PRO A 214 -1.32 -43.89 -13.39
N ASN A 215 -0.11 -44.27 -13.77
CA ASN A 215 0.22 -45.06 -14.94
C ASN A 215 -0.41 -46.45 -14.77
N HIS A 216 -1.47 -46.76 -15.51
CA HIS A 216 -1.99 -48.13 -15.63
C HIS A 216 -1.71 -48.60 -17.06
N GLN A 217 -0.76 -49.52 -17.18
CA GLN A 217 -0.54 -50.30 -18.38
C GLN A 217 -1.49 -51.51 -18.42
N ASP A 218 -1.79 -51.93 -19.65
CA ASP A 218 -2.24 -53.26 -20.13
C ASP A 218 -3.74 -53.60 -19.92
N THR A 219 -4.55 -54.09 -20.89
CA THR A 219 -4.33 -54.76 -22.19
C THR A 219 -5.54 -54.64 -23.15
N SER A 220 -5.26 -54.49 -24.46
CA SER A 220 -5.88 -55.10 -25.67
C SER A 220 -7.39 -55.37 -25.76
N THR A 221 -8.07 -54.78 -26.76
CA THR A 221 -8.68 -55.53 -27.88
C THR A 221 -9.06 -54.64 -29.08
N VAL A 222 -8.95 -55.24 -30.25
CA VAL A 222 -8.96 -54.69 -31.62
C VAL A 222 -10.36 -54.28 -32.10
N ALA A 223 -10.46 -53.17 -32.84
CA ALA A 223 -11.38 -53.04 -33.98
C ALA A 223 -10.94 -51.88 -34.90
N THR A 224 -10.31 -52.24 -36.02
CA THR A 224 -10.03 -51.39 -37.19
C THR A 224 -11.31 -51.11 -37.95
N LEU A 225 -11.54 -49.86 -38.40
CA LEU A 225 -12.14 -49.49 -39.71
C LEU A 225 -12.14 -47.94 -39.88
N PRO A 226 -12.24 -47.40 -41.11
CA PRO A 226 -11.28 -46.40 -41.56
C PRO A 226 -11.89 -45.09 -42.15
N ILE A 227 -11.00 -44.17 -42.52
CA ILE A 227 -11.12 -43.05 -43.49
C ILE A 227 -11.93 -41.81 -43.02
N VAL A 228 -11.31 -40.62 -43.13
CA VAL A 228 -11.64 -39.49 -44.04
C VAL A 228 -10.95 -38.23 -43.51
N ILE A 229 -9.97 -37.75 -44.27
CA ILE A 229 -9.45 -36.38 -44.20
C ILE A 229 -10.34 -35.53 -45.10
N PRO A 230 -10.79 -34.34 -44.64
CA PRO A 230 -10.96 -33.23 -45.56
C PRO A 230 -10.05 -32.06 -45.18
N ASN A 231 -9.27 -31.65 -46.18
CA ASN A 231 -8.79 -30.27 -46.36
C ASN A 231 -9.94 -29.28 -46.15
N LEU A 232 -9.66 -28.12 -45.56
CA LEU A 232 -10.27 -26.83 -45.93
C LEU A 232 -9.53 -25.67 -45.24
N ALA A 233 -8.87 -24.84 -46.05
CA ALA A 233 -8.72 -23.41 -45.79
C ALA A 233 -9.78 -22.65 -46.63
N PRO A 234 -9.87 -21.32 -46.50
CA PRO A 234 -10.50 -20.53 -45.44
C PRO A 234 -11.86 -19.96 -45.93
N PRO A 235 -12.54 -19.12 -45.13
CA PRO A 235 -12.85 -17.80 -45.68
C PRO A 235 -12.75 -16.64 -44.70
N ASP A 236 -12.58 -15.48 -45.32
CA ASP A 236 -12.63 -14.13 -44.78
C ASP A 236 -13.96 -13.74 -44.12
N THR A 237 -13.87 -12.61 -43.43
CA THR A 237 -14.93 -11.70 -42.97
C THR A 237 -15.62 -12.03 -41.65
N SER A 238 -15.29 -11.26 -40.61
CA SER A 238 -16.16 -10.17 -40.16
C SER A 238 -15.59 -9.49 -38.92
N ASN A 239 -15.64 -8.16 -39.00
CA ASN A 239 -15.26 -7.20 -37.98
C ASN A 239 -16.20 -7.34 -36.77
N SER A 240 -15.65 -7.63 -35.59
CA SER A 240 -16.40 -7.71 -34.34
C SER A 240 -15.61 -7.02 -33.23
N HIS A 241 -16.11 -5.86 -32.82
CA HIS A 241 -15.72 -5.13 -31.63
C HIS A 241 -15.78 -6.05 -30.40
N HIS A 242 -14.62 -6.38 -29.84
CA HIS A 242 -14.52 -6.86 -28.46
C HIS A 242 -13.75 -5.85 -27.61
N HIS A 243 -14.57 -5.04 -26.94
CA HIS A 243 -14.21 -4.18 -25.83
C HIS A 243 -13.76 -5.08 -24.67
N HIS A 244 -12.45 -5.33 -24.56
CA HIS A 244 -11.90 -5.97 -23.36
C HIS A 244 -12.09 -5.02 -22.17
N GLN A 245 -13.12 -5.27 -21.37
CA GLN A 245 -13.22 -4.76 -20.01
C GLN A 245 -12.08 -5.36 -19.18
N PHE A 246 -11.03 -4.57 -18.99
CA PHE A 246 -10.07 -4.81 -17.92
C PHE A 246 -10.72 -4.43 -16.60
N THR A 247 -11.18 -5.43 -15.85
CA THR A 247 -11.53 -5.30 -14.44
C THR A 247 -10.24 -5.06 -13.65
N PHE A 248 -10.04 -3.80 -13.27
CA PHE A 248 -8.96 -3.41 -12.38
C PHE A 248 -9.24 -3.99 -10.98
N VAL A 249 -8.38 -4.91 -10.54
CA VAL A 249 -8.39 -5.44 -9.19
C VAL A 249 -8.00 -4.29 -8.23
N GLU A 250 -8.99 -3.86 -7.46
CA GLU A 250 -8.92 -2.81 -6.46
C GLU A 250 -7.91 -3.16 -5.34
N GLN A 251 -6.70 -2.61 -5.43
CA GLN A 251 -5.74 -2.63 -4.31
C GLN A 251 -5.98 -1.44 -3.37
N LYS A 252 -6.77 -1.73 -2.35
CA LYS A 252 -6.95 -1.07 -1.04
C LYS A 252 -6.06 0.15 -0.72
N ASN A 253 -6.76 1.28 -0.52
CA ASN A 253 -6.57 2.28 0.55
C ASN A 253 -5.18 2.91 0.74
N ILE A 254 -4.73 3.70 -0.23
CA ILE A 254 -3.98 4.96 -0.10
C ILE A 254 -3.99 5.59 -1.50
N LEU A 255 -4.24 6.89 -1.60
CA LEU A 255 -4.29 7.56 -2.90
C LEU A 255 -2.87 7.73 -3.45
N TYR A 256 -2.75 7.44 -4.74
CA TYR A 256 -1.54 7.39 -5.56
C TYR A 256 -0.89 8.74 -5.72
#